data_AF-A0A382W6B3-F1
#
_entry.id   AF-A0A382W6B3-F1
#
_cell.length_a   1.000
_cell.length_b   1.000
_cell.length_c   1.000
_cell.angle_alpha   90.00
_cell.angle_beta   90.00
_cell.angle_gamma   90.00
#
_symmetry.space_group_name_H-M   'P 1'
#
loop_
_entity.id
_entity.type
_entity.pdbx_description
1 polymer ?
#
loop_
_entity_poly.entity_id
_entity_poly.type
_entity_poly.pdbx_seq_one_letter_code
_entity_poly.pdbx_strand_id
1 'polypeptide(L)'
;MLKRFAESRQGKERDRYRPFYHFSPPENGLNDPNGLCYWQGKWHLFYQGSPDEGRVHWGHAVSEDLIHWRDLPYAIYPDTEENSFSGTCFVEEDRVIAAYYGHQSAAG
;
A
#
# COMPACT_ATOMS: atom_id res chain seq x y z
N MET A 1 11.52 0.99 8.44
CA MET A 1 10.59 1.26 7.31
C MET A 1 10.22 2.73 7.21
N LEU A 2 9.45 3.31 8.15
CA LEU A 2 8.99 4.71 8.02
C LEU A 2 10.11 5.76 7.86
N LYS A 3 11.27 5.57 8.50
CA LYS A 3 12.46 6.41 8.25
C LYS A 3 12.92 6.35 6.79
N ARG A 4 13.00 5.16 6.21
CA ARG A 4 13.33 4.94 4.79
C ARG A 4 12.30 5.59 3.86
N PHE A 5 11.02 5.56 4.23
CA PHE A 5 9.96 6.23 3.46
C PHE A 5 10.13 7.74 3.45
N ALA A 6 10.41 8.33 4.62
CA ALA A 6 10.65 9.76 4.75
C ALA A 6 11.87 10.19 3.91
N GLU A 7 12.98 9.44 3.98
CA GLU A 7 14.18 9.67 3.17
C GLU A 7 13.88 9.56 1.67
N SER A 8 13.08 8.58 1.23
CA SER A 8 12.71 8.43 -0.18
C SER A 8 11.80 9.56 -0.67
N ARG A 9 10.82 9.98 0.15
CA ARG A 9 9.96 11.14 -0.16
C ARG A 9 10.80 12.40 -0.34
N GLN A 10 11.72 12.67 0.60
CA GLN A 10 12.64 13.81 0.55
C GLN A 10 13.53 13.77 -0.71
N GLY A 11 14.12 12.60 -1.01
CA GLY A 11 14.95 12.43 -2.21
C GLY A 11 14.20 12.69 -3.53
N LYS A 12 12.88 12.53 -3.54
CA LYS A 12 12.01 12.72 -4.70
C LYS A 12 11.32 14.08 -4.77
N GLU A 13 11.54 14.99 -3.80
CA GLU A 13 10.88 16.32 -3.77
C GLU A 13 11.15 17.15 -5.03
N ARG A 14 12.30 16.95 -5.66
CA ARG A 14 12.74 17.69 -6.86
C ARG A 14 12.51 16.93 -8.17
N ASP A 15 11.91 15.74 -8.11
CA ASP A 15 11.62 14.97 -9.31
C ASP A 15 10.45 15.61 -10.08
N ARG A 16 10.77 16.20 -11.24
CA ARG A 16 9.78 16.86 -12.11
C ARG A 16 8.70 15.92 -12.65
N TYR A 17 8.92 14.61 -12.62
CA TYR A 17 7.98 13.61 -13.11
C TYR A 17 7.10 13.05 -12.01
N ARG A 18 7.43 13.32 -10.75
CA ARG A 18 6.64 12.86 -9.62
C ARG A 18 5.36 13.69 -9.51
N PRO A 19 4.18 13.06 -9.42
CA PRO A 19 2.93 13.79 -9.18
C PRO A 19 3.00 14.57 -7.87
N PHE A 20 2.68 15.86 -7.93
CA PHE A 20 2.67 16.74 -6.76
C PHE A 20 1.42 16.53 -5.87
N TYR A 21 0.28 16.22 -6.49
CA TYR A 21 -1.02 16.19 -5.82
C TYR A 21 -1.65 14.79 -5.72
N HIS A 22 -1.27 13.87 -6.61
CA HIS A 22 -1.80 12.50 -6.56
C HIS A 22 -0.95 11.64 -5.62
N PHE A 23 -1.59 10.65 -5.00
CA PHE A 23 -0.85 9.65 -4.23
C PHE A 23 0.21 8.99 -5.12
N SER A 24 1.41 8.86 -4.57
CA SER A 24 2.52 8.08 -5.12
C SER A 24 3.19 7.37 -3.95
N PRO A 25 3.71 6.15 -4.13
CA PRO A 25 4.29 5.38 -3.04
C PRO A 25 5.57 6.08 -2.54
N PRO A 26 5.96 5.81 -1.28
CA PRO A 26 7.24 6.25 -0.77
C PRO A 26 8.39 5.53 -1.49
N GLU A 27 8.24 4.24 -1.82
CA GLU A 27 9.27 3.42 -2.48
C GLU A 27 8.77 2.70 -3.74
N ASN A 28 9.50 1.69 -4.23
CA ASN A 28 9.28 1.06 -5.52
C ASN A 28 7.94 0.32 -5.62
N GLY A 29 7.39 0.30 -6.83
CA GLY A 29 6.13 -0.36 -7.16
C GLY A 29 4.90 0.47 -6.75
N LEU A 30 4.07 0.78 -7.73
CA LEU A 30 2.69 1.20 -7.53
C LEU A 30 1.89 0.64 -8.69
N ASN A 31 1.06 -0.36 -8.39
CA ASN A 31 0.09 -0.88 -9.35
C ASN A 31 -1.32 -0.64 -8.79
N ASP A 32 -2.11 -1.70 -8.66
CA ASP A 32 -3.52 -1.62 -8.32
C ASP A 32 -3.77 -0.99 -6.95
N PRO A 33 -4.78 -0.11 -6.81
CA PRO A 33 -5.33 0.26 -5.53
C PRO A 33 -6.11 -0.93 -4.94
N ASN A 34 -5.95 -1.14 -3.63
CA ASN A 34 -6.57 -2.23 -2.89
C ASN A 34 -7.36 -1.69 -1.70
N GLY A 35 -8.44 -2.39 -1.36
CA GLY A 35 -9.07 -2.30 -0.03
C GLY A 35 -9.39 -0.89 0.51
N LEU A 36 -9.63 0.11 -0.35
CA LEU A 36 -9.92 1.48 0.08
C LEU A 36 -11.15 1.49 1.02
N CYS A 37 -10.98 1.95 2.25
CA CYS A 37 -12.05 1.95 3.23
C CYS A 37 -11.96 3.12 4.23
N TYR A 38 -13.03 3.37 4.97
CA TYR A 38 -13.04 4.31 6.08
C TYR A 38 -13.21 3.53 7.39
N TRP A 39 -12.27 3.68 8.32
CA TRP A 39 -12.29 2.98 9.60
C TRP A 39 -11.58 3.82 10.66
N GLN A 40 -12.09 3.78 11.89
CA GLN A 40 -11.56 4.55 13.04
C GLN A 40 -11.23 6.03 12.73
N GLY A 41 -12.12 6.70 12.00
CA GLY A 41 -12.00 8.14 11.73
C GLY A 41 -11.09 8.51 10.56
N LYS A 42 -10.51 7.55 9.82
CA LYS A 42 -9.59 7.81 8.70
C LYS A 42 -9.96 7.02 7.46
N TRP A 43 -9.60 7.55 6.30
CA TRP A 43 -9.52 6.81 5.05
C TRP A 43 -8.24 5.99 5.03
N HIS A 44 -8.34 4.73 4.62
CA HIS A 44 -7.23 3.79 4.47
C HIS A 44 -7.11 3.43 2.99
N LEU A 45 -5.98 3.77 2.38
CA LEU A 45 -5.62 3.35 1.04
C LEU A 45 -4.60 2.22 1.14
N PHE A 46 -4.91 1.07 0.54
CA PHE A 46 -3.93 0.04 0.26
C PHE A 46 -3.60 0.03 -1.23
N TYR A 47 -2.43 -0.50 -1.58
CA TYR A 47 -1.98 -0.57 -2.97
C TYR A 47 -0.97 -1.70 -3.11
N GLN A 48 -0.85 -2.27 -4.31
CA GLN A 48 0.26 -3.16 -4.62
C GLN A 48 1.59 -2.37 -4.62
N GLY A 49 2.47 -2.69 -3.68
CA GLY A 49 3.85 -2.20 -3.62
C GLY A 49 4.85 -3.35 -3.70
N SER A 50 6.05 -3.09 -4.22
CA SER A 50 7.09 -4.11 -4.39
C SER A 50 8.40 -3.60 -3.79
N PRO A 51 8.54 -3.68 -2.45
CA PRO A 51 9.76 -3.23 -1.77
C PRO A 51 10.96 -4.11 -2.15
N ASP A 52 10.70 -5.39 -2.37
CA ASP A 52 11.63 -6.37 -2.90
C ASP A 52 11.17 -6.69 -4.33
N GLU A 53 11.95 -6.30 -5.34
CA GLU A 53 11.55 -6.34 -6.75
C GLU A 53 10.91 -7.68 -7.14
N GLY A 54 9.68 -7.62 -7.68
CA GLY A 54 8.95 -8.80 -8.14
C GLY A 54 8.13 -9.50 -7.05
N ARG A 55 8.25 -9.10 -5.79
CA ARG A 55 7.40 -9.55 -4.68
C ARG A 55 6.36 -8.49 -4.36
N VAL A 56 5.08 -8.82 -4.50
CA VAL A 56 3.95 -7.89 -4.31
C VAL A 56 3.42 -7.98 -2.88
N HIS A 57 3.39 -6.83 -2.22
CA HIS A 57 2.85 -6.61 -0.89
C HIS A 57 1.71 -5.58 -0.96
N TRP A 58 0.92 -5.45 0.10
CA TRP A 58 0.01 -4.31 0.25
C TRP A 58 0.68 -3.18 1.02
N GLY A 59 1.03 -2.11 0.32
CA GLY A 59 1.38 -0.83 0.93
C GLY A 59 0.16 -0.21 1.61
N HIS A 60 0.38 0.70 2.56
CA HIS A 60 -0.69 1.31 3.34
C HIS A 60 -0.43 2.80 3.60
N ALA A 61 -1.44 3.62 3.35
CA ALA A 61 -1.47 5.02 3.74
C ALA A 61 -2.84 5.38 4.32
N VAL A 62 -2.86 6.41 5.17
CA VAL A 62 -4.11 6.94 5.73
C VAL A 62 -4.28 8.42 5.46
N SER A 63 -5.52 8.87 5.36
CA SER A 63 -5.88 10.27 5.14
C SER A 63 -7.12 10.64 5.94
N GLU A 64 -7.24 11.92 6.28
CA GLU A 64 -8.46 12.48 6.89
C GLU A 64 -9.39 13.09 5.83
N ASP A 65 -8.88 13.37 4.61
CA ASP A 65 -9.56 14.17 3.60
C ASP A 65 -9.42 13.64 2.16
N LEU A 66 -8.87 12.43 1.98
CA LEU A 66 -8.58 11.79 0.69
C LEU A 66 -7.51 12.50 -0.17
N ILE A 67 -6.88 13.56 0.35
CA ILE A 67 -5.90 14.38 -0.36
C ILE A 67 -4.53 14.24 0.29
N HIS A 68 -4.46 14.47 1.60
CA HIS A 68 -3.23 14.43 2.38
C HIS A 68 -3.04 13.03 2.97
N TRP A 69 -2.08 12.30 2.43
CA TRP A 69 -1.79 10.93 2.81
C TRP A 69 -0.57 10.84 3.71
N ARG A 70 -0.70 10.08 4.80
CA ARG A 70 0.40 9.70 5.70
C ARG A 70 0.72 8.23 5.49
N ASP A 71 1.99 7.95 5.19
CA ASP A 71 2.49 6.59 5.03
C ASP A 71 2.39 5.80 6.35
N LEU A 72 2.00 4.52 6.25
CA LEU A 72 2.08 3.53 7.32
C LEU A 72 2.98 2.37 6.87
N PRO A 73 3.42 1.49 7.79
CA PRO A 73 4.08 0.25 7.39
C PRO A 73 3.21 -0.54 6.41
N TYR A 74 3.83 -1.35 5.54
CA TYR A 74 3.07 -2.28 4.70
C TYR A 74 2.14 -3.13 5.56
N ALA A 75 0.93 -3.39 5.06
CA ALA A 75 -0.13 -4.04 5.82
C ALA A 75 -0.17 -5.55 5.60
N ILE A 76 0.03 -6.00 4.36
CA ILE A 76 0.03 -7.44 4.01
C ILE A 76 1.34 -7.77 3.32
N TYR A 77 2.02 -8.77 3.87
CA TYR A 77 3.23 -9.35 3.32
C TYR A 77 2.88 -10.76 2.83
N PRO A 78 3.40 -11.20 1.68
CA PRO A 78 3.31 -12.61 1.32
C PRO A 78 3.96 -13.45 2.42
N ASP A 79 3.29 -14.50 2.87
CA ASP A 79 3.78 -15.42 3.90
C ASP A 79 3.96 -16.82 3.31
N THR A 80 2.84 -17.50 3.05
CA THR A 80 2.82 -18.83 2.40
C THR A 80 2.71 -18.74 0.88
N GLU A 81 2.27 -17.60 0.38
CA GLU A 81 2.21 -17.23 -1.02
C GLU A 81 3.47 -16.44 -1.44
N GLU A 82 3.72 -16.38 -2.74
CA GLU A 82 4.81 -15.56 -3.29
C GLU A 82 4.40 -14.09 -3.41
N ASN A 83 3.13 -13.84 -3.75
CA ASN A 83 2.61 -12.51 -4.02
C ASN A 83 1.21 -12.35 -3.42
N SER A 84 0.98 -11.23 -2.73
CA SER A 84 -0.34 -10.82 -2.23
C SER A 84 -0.94 -9.81 -3.21
N PHE A 85 -1.62 -10.32 -4.24
CA PHE A 85 -2.23 -9.49 -5.29
C PHE A 85 -3.50 -8.78 -4.81
N SER A 86 -4.23 -8.18 -5.76
CA SER A 86 -5.36 -7.29 -5.49
C SER A 86 -6.48 -7.93 -4.69
N GLY A 87 -7.24 -7.06 -4.05
CA GLY A 87 -8.32 -7.44 -3.17
C GLY A 87 -9.07 -6.25 -2.59
N THR A 88 -9.99 -6.58 -1.70
CA THR A 88 -10.90 -5.61 -1.07
C THR A 88 -10.83 -5.70 0.45
N CYS A 89 -11.39 -4.70 1.10
CA CYS A 89 -11.60 -4.67 2.54
C CYS A 89 -13.10 -4.61 2.83
N PHE A 90 -13.53 -5.39 3.81
CA PHE A 90 -14.87 -5.32 4.39
C PHE A 90 -14.77 -4.74 5.80
N VAL A 91 -15.48 -3.65 6.05
CA VAL A 91 -15.44 -2.94 7.33
C VAL A 91 -16.57 -3.42 8.22
N GLU A 92 -16.22 -3.83 9.43
CA GLU A 92 -17.15 -4.11 10.53
C GLU A 92 -16.92 -3.09 11.66
N GLU A 93 -17.76 -3.16 12.70
CA GLU A 93 -17.73 -2.20 13.80
C GLU A 93 -16.38 -2.20 14.54
N ASP A 94 -15.80 -3.37 14.80
CA ASP A 94 -14.60 -3.54 15.60
C ASP A 94 -13.37 -3.99 14.80
N ARG A 95 -13.52 -4.27 13.50
CA ARG A 95 -12.43 -4.77 12.65
C ARG A 95 -12.61 -4.46 11.17
N VAL A 96 -11.52 -4.68 10.42
CA VAL A 96 -11.52 -4.66 8.95
C VAL A 96 -11.00 -6.00 8.47
N ILE A 97 -11.71 -6.63 7.55
CA ILE A 97 -11.37 -7.93 6.95
C ILE A 97 -10.82 -7.66 5.55
N ALA A 98 -9.57 -8.03 5.30
CA ALA A 98 -9.00 -8.01 3.96
C ALA A 98 -9.24 -9.36 3.26
N ALA A 99 -9.73 -9.31 2.02
CA ALA A 99 -9.84 -10.47 1.15
C ALA A 99 -9.07 -10.19 -0.14
N TYR A 100 -8.07 -11.03 -0.45
CA TYR A 100 -7.12 -10.79 -1.53
C TYR A 100 -6.70 -12.10 -2.20
N TYR A 101 -6.10 -11.99 -3.39
CA TYR A 101 -5.57 -13.15 -4.11
C TYR A 101 -4.11 -13.43 -3.73
N GLY A 102 -3.88 -14.46 -2.92
CA GLY A 102 -2.54 -15.00 -2.69
C GLY A 102 -2.10 -15.88 -3.86
N HIS A 103 -1.00 -15.55 -4.51
CA HIS A 103 -0.48 -16.30 -5.65
C HIS A 103 0.75 -17.10 -5.29
N GLN A 104 0.75 -18.37 -5.70
CA GLN A 104 1.91 -19.25 -5.74
C GLN A 104 2.28 -19.52 -7.20
N SER A 105 3.56 -19.43 -7.56
CA SER A 105 4.00 -19.93 -8.85
C SER A 105 3.83 -21.45 -8.88
N ALA A 106 3.55 -22.02 -10.06
CA ALA A 106 3.31 -23.45 -10.23
C ALA A 106 4.58 -24.33 -10.05
N ALA A 107 5.67 -23.79 -9.52
CA ALA A 107 6.89 -24.53 -9.26
C ALA A 107 6.91 -25.07 -7.81
N GLY A 108 6.12 -26.13 -7.59
CA GLY A 108 6.22 -27.03 -6.44
C GLY A 108 6.61 -28.43 -6.92
#